data_AF-A0A972ZMH4-F1
#
_entry.id   AF-A0A972ZMH4-F1
#
_cell.length_a   1.000
_cell.length_b   1.000
_cell.length_c   1.000
_cell.angle_alpha   90.00
_cell.angle_beta   90.00
_cell.angle_gamma   90.00
#
_symmetry.space_group_name_H-M   'P 1'
#
loop_
_entity.id
_entity.type
_entity.pdbx_description
1 polymer ?
#
loop_
_entity_poly.entity_id
_entity_poly.type
_entity_poly.pdbx_seq_one_letter_code
_entity_poly.pdbx_strand_id
1 'polypeptide(L)'
;MAFMRAYRKARAYVNETPAAEIAKAEADFFKTIDQDVLAATIETYQGLGCWTPEVEISPASYETAPDVFMHSGIISNRFAYDAVIATPPDAA
;
A
#
# COMPACT_ATOMS: atom_id res chain seq x y z
N MET A 1 -6.56 -12.32 -14.41
CA MET A 1 -6.11 -10.96 -14.81
C MET A 1 -4.61 -10.79 -14.65
N ALA A 2 -3.94 -10.11 -15.60
CA ALA A 2 -2.48 -9.94 -15.58
C ALA A 2 -1.99 -8.97 -14.49
N PHE A 3 -2.68 -7.83 -14.32
CA PHE A 3 -2.31 -6.79 -13.35
C PHE A 3 -2.33 -7.29 -11.91
N MET A 4 -3.45 -7.85 -11.43
CA MET A 4 -3.54 -8.32 -10.03
C MET A 4 -2.51 -9.39 -9.69
N ARG A 5 -2.19 -10.28 -10.63
CA ARG A 5 -1.10 -11.25 -10.46
C ARG A 5 0.26 -10.58 -10.27
N ALA A 6 0.56 -9.54 -11.04
CA ALA A 6 1.80 -8.78 -10.87
C ALA A 6 1.80 -8.00 -9.56
N TYR A 7 0.69 -7.38 -9.20
CA TYR A 7 0.55 -6.60 -7.96
C TYR A 7 0.72 -7.45 -6.70
N ARG A 8 0.09 -8.65 -6.64
CA ARG A 8 0.30 -9.60 -5.52
C ARG A 8 1.77 -10.01 -5.39
N LYS A 9 2.45 -10.27 -6.52
CA LYS A 9 3.90 -10.56 -6.52
C LYS A 9 4.74 -9.38 -6.04
N ALA A 10 4.40 -8.17 -6.45
CA ALA A 10 5.11 -6.96 -6.03
C ALA A 10 4.96 -6.74 -4.52
N ARG A 11 3.76 -6.97 -3.94
CA ARG A 11 3.56 -6.88 -2.48
C ARG A 11 4.39 -7.89 -1.71
N ALA A 12 4.45 -9.15 -2.16
CA ALA A 12 5.32 -10.14 -1.53
C ALA A 12 6.80 -9.70 -1.65
N TYR A 13 7.22 -9.28 -2.85
CA TYR A 13 8.56 -8.81 -3.11
C TYR A 13 9.00 -7.68 -2.15
N VAL A 14 8.18 -6.64 -1.94
CA VAL A 14 8.56 -5.52 -1.07
C VAL A 14 8.66 -5.87 0.41
N ASN A 15 8.02 -6.96 0.87
CA ASN A 15 8.13 -7.40 2.27
C ASN A 15 9.28 -8.38 2.50
N GLU A 16 9.57 -9.22 1.51
CA GLU A 16 10.51 -10.33 1.65
C GLU A 16 11.93 -9.99 1.17
N THR A 17 12.07 -8.93 0.38
CA THR A 17 13.34 -8.51 -0.20
C THR A 17 14.07 -7.52 0.73
N PRO A 18 15.40 -7.61 0.89
CA PRO A 18 16.16 -6.64 1.65
C PRO A 18 15.93 -5.20 1.16
N ALA A 19 15.78 -4.26 2.10
CA ALA A 19 15.46 -2.86 1.81
C ALA A 19 16.45 -2.20 0.83
N ALA A 20 17.75 -2.54 0.91
CA ALA A 20 18.77 -2.04 0.00
C ALA A 20 18.58 -2.50 -1.46
N GLU A 21 18.08 -3.72 -1.67
CA GLU A 21 17.79 -4.22 -3.01
C GLU A 21 16.56 -3.54 -3.61
N ILE A 22 15.52 -3.29 -2.79
CA ILE A 22 14.33 -2.52 -3.20
C ILE A 22 14.73 -1.07 -3.52
N ALA A 23 15.52 -0.43 -2.66
CA ALA A 23 16.00 0.94 -2.89
C ALA A 23 16.76 1.07 -4.22
N LYS A 24 17.59 0.07 -4.55
CA LYS A 24 18.28 0.02 -5.84
C LYS A 24 17.30 -0.14 -7.01
N ALA A 25 16.27 -0.97 -6.87
CA ALA A 25 15.26 -1.18 -7.91
C ALA A 25 14.40 0.07 -8.16
N GLU A 26 14.19 0.90 -7.14
CA GLU A 26 13.35 2.09 -7.20
C GLU A 26 14.12 3.41 -7.40
N ALA A 27 15.46 3.38 -7.37
CA ALA A 27 16.32 4.57 -7.39
C ALA A 27 15.99 5.56 -8.53
N ASP A 28 15.64 5.05 -9.71
CA ASP A 28 15.29 5.89 -10.87
C ASP A 28 13.98 6.68 -10.68
N PHE A 29 13.09 6.24 -9.77
CA PHE A 29 11.89 6.97 -9.38
C PHE A 29 12.17 8.03 -8.30
N PHE A 30 13.29 7.91 -7.57
CA PHE A 30 13.67 8.76 -6.43
C PHE A 30 15.02 9.46 -6.65
N LYS A 31 15.23 10.08 -7.82
CA LYS A 31 16.52 10.64 -8.26
C LYS A 31 17.18 11.67 -7.35
N THR A 32 16.41 12.28 -6.45
CA THR A 32 16.89 13.31 -5.52
C THR A 32 17.08 12.77 -4.09
N ILE A 33 16.78 11.49 -3.86
CA ILE A 33 16.91 10.83 -2.57
C ILE A 33 18.18 9.99 -2.59
N ASP A 34 18.99 10.14 -1.56
CA ASP A 34 20.15 9.29 -1.37
C ASP A 34 19.71 7.82 -1.19
N GLN A 35 20.41 6.89 -1.82
CA GLN A 35 19.98 5.49 -1.84
C GLN A 35 19.98 4.86 -0.44
N ASP A 36 20.91 5.26 0.44
CA ASP A 36 20.95 4.74 1.81
C ASP A 36 19.78 5.29 2.64
N VAL A 37 19.39 6.55 2.39
CA VAL A 37 18.17 7.15 2.98
C VAL A 37 16.91 6.42 2.50
N LEU A 38 16.83 6.08 1.21
CA LEU A 38 15.72 5.31 0.66
C LEU A 38 15.65 3.90 1.27
N ALA A 39 16.78 3.21 1.39
CA ALA A 39 16.86 1.90 2.02
C ALA A 39 16.43 1.92 3.49
N ALA A 40 16.92 2.88 4.29
CA ALA A 40 16.52 3.03 5.69
C ALA A 40 15.02 3.33 5.84
N THR A 41 14.46 4.11 4.90
CA THR A 41 13.02 4.37 4.86
C THR A 41 12.24 3.09 4.58
N ILE A 42 12.62 2.32 3.56
CA ILE A 42 11.97 1.05 3.22
C ILE A 42 12.02 0.06 4.39
N GLU A 43 13.18 -0.09 5.04
CA GLU A 43 13.34 -0.95 6.22
C GLU A 43 12.40 -0.54 7.36
N THR A 44 12.26 0.76 7.59
CA THR A 44 11.32 1.29 8.59
C THR A 44 9.88 0.89 8.25
N TYR A 45 9.44 1.05 7.01
CA TYR A 45 8.07 0.69 6.60
C TYR A 45 7.82 -0.83 6.62
N GLN A 46 8.82 -1.66 6.29
CA GLN A 46 8.76 -3.11 6.48
C GLN A 46 8.51 -3.45 7.96
N GLY A 47 9.23 -2.81 8.88
CA GLY A 47 9.08 -3.01 10.33
C GLY A 47 7.75 -2.52 10.91
N LEU A 48 7.12 -1.50 10.32
CA LEU A 48 5.81 -0.99 10.75
C LEU A 48 4.64 -1.93 10.38
N GLY A 49 4.85 -2.85 9.44
CA GLY A 49 3.78 -3.74 8.97
C GLY A 49 2.74 -3.04 8.10
N CYS A 50 3.09 -1.90 7.48
CA CYS A 50 2.18 -1.13 6.63
C CYS A 50 1.85 -1.82 5.29
N TRP A 51 2.60 -2.86 4.91
CA TRP A 51 2.52 -3.50 3.60
C TRP A 51 2.06 -4.94 3.70
N THR A 52 0.89 -5.22 4.28
CA THR A 52 0.40 -6.60 4.40
C THR A 52 0.27 -7.30 3.02
N PRO A 53 0.18 -8.63 2.90
CA PRO A 53 0.06 -9.28 1.59
C PRO A 53 -1.34 -9.18 0.95
N GLU A 54 -2.39 -8.92 1.73
CA GLU A 54 -3.79 -8.89 1.28
C GLU A 54 -4.06 -7.67 0.40
N VAL A 55 -4.59 -7.89 -0.82
CA VAL A 55 -4.87 -6.81 -1.80
C VAL A 55 -6.29 -6.29 -1.75
N GLU A 56 -7.16 -7.01 -1.06
CA GLU A 56 -8.53 -6.65 -0.79
C GLU A 56 -8.56 -5.51 0.23
N ILE A 57 -9.31 -4.44 -0.06
CA ILE A 57 -9.66 -3.44 0.95
C ILE A 57 -10.79 -4.03 1.77
N SER A 58 -10.54 -4.40 3.03
CA SER A 58 -11.61 -5.00 3.83
C SER A 58 -12.68 -3.96 4.19
N PRO A 59 -13.96 -4.35 4.38
CA PRO A 59 -14.99 -3.45 4.88
C PRO A 59 -14.59 -2.81 6.22
N ALA A 60 -13.99 -3.57 7.14
CA ALA A 60 -13.57 -3.04 8.44
C ALA A 60 -12.48 -1.95 8.30
N SER A 61 -11.49 -2.19 7.45
CA SER A 61 -10.43 -1.21 7.17
C SER A 61 -11.01 0.03 6.49
N TYR A 62 -11.92 -0.16 5.55
CA TYR A 62 -12.62 0.94 4.90
C TYR A 62 -13.38 1.76 5.93
N GLU A 63 -14.27 1.16 6.74
CA GLU A 63 -15.13 1.95 7.63
C GLU A 63 -14.37 2.74 8.69
N THR A 64 -13.16 2.30 9.06
CA THR A 64 -12.28 3.06 9.97
C THR A 64 -11.77 4.36 9.32
N ALA A 65 -11.53 4.37 8.00
CA ALA A 65 -10.92 5.52 7.32
C ALA A 65 -11.84 6.77 7.25
N PRO A 66 -13.13 6.68 6.85
CA PRO A 66 -14.08 7.78 6.95
C PRO A 66 -14.23 8.31 8.37
N ASP A 67 -14.20 7.46 9.41
CA ASP A 67 -14.29 7.92 10.80
C ASP A 67 -13.13 8.87 11.13
N VAL A 68 -11.90 8.52 10.75
CA VAL A 68 -10.71 9.36 10.94
C VAL A 68 -10.80 10.65 10.10
N PHE A 69 -11.21 10.55 8.84
CA PHE A 69 -11.30 11.71 7.95
C PHE A 69 -12.43 12.69 8.32
N MET A 70 -13.55 12.19 8.83
CA MET A 70 -14.63 13.02 9.34
C MET A 70 -14.23 13.66 10.66
N HIS A 71 -13.58 12.92 11.57
CA HIS A 71 -13.07 13.48 12.83
C HIS A 71 -12.06 14.61 12.60
N SER A 72 -11.19 14.48 11.59
CA SER A 72 -10.24 15.53 11.20
C SER A 72 -10.85 16.66 10.36
N GLY A 73 -12.12 16.56 9.97
CA GLY A 73 -12.83 17.58 9.18
C GLY A 73 -12.39 17.68 7.71
N ILE A 74 -11.66 16.69 7.19
CA ILE A 74 -11.17 16.67 5.80
C ILE A 74 -12.30 16.29 4.83
N ILE A 75 -13.27 15.50 5.29
CA ILE A 75 -14.47 15.15 4.51
C ILE A 75 -15.74 15.48 5.31
N SER A 76 -16.80 15.85 4.58
CA SER A 76 -18.12 16.15 5.15
C SER A 76 -19.16 15.05 4.90
N ASN A 77 -18.86 14.09 4.02
CA ASN A 77 -19.79 13.03 3.62
C ASN A 77 -19.09 11.67 3.61
N ARG A 78 -19.84 10.62 3.98
CA ARG A 78 -19.42 9.21 3.91
C ARG A 78 -20.05 8.54 2.69
N PHE A 79 -19.23 7.84 1.91
CA PHE A 79 -19.72 6.97 0.84
C PHE A 79 -19.86 5.53 1.35
N ALA A 80 -20.81 4.78 0.80
CA ALA A 80 -20.94 3.36 1.10
C ALA A 80 -19.75 2.59 0.50
N TYR A 81 -19.29 1.53 1.17
CA TYR A 81 -18.18 0.67 0.73
C TYR A 81 -18.34 0.23 -0.74
N ASP A 82 -19.50 -0.35 -1.08
CA ASP A 82 -19.77 -0.88 -2.43
C ASP A 82 -19.85 0.20 -3.52
N ALA A 83 -19.94 1.48 -3.15
CA ALA A 83 -19.95 2.58 -4.10
C ALA A 83 -18.55 3.03 -4.54
N VAL A 84 -17.51 2.71 -3.75
CA VAL A 84 -16.14 3.23 -3.96
C VAL A 84 -15.06 2.17 -3.95
N ILE A 85 -15.38 0.94 -3.54
CA ILE A 85 -14.43 -0.18 -3.49
C ILE A 85 -14.78 -1.19 -4.58
N ALA A 86 -13.78 -1.57 -5.36
CA ALA A 86 -13.87 -2.64 -6.35
C ALA A 86 -13.17 -3.90 -5.85
N THR A 87 -13.86 -5.05 -5.92
CA THR A 87 -13.25 -6.36 -5.64
C THR A 87 -12.17 -6.67 -6.66
N PRO A 88 -11.03 -7.28 -6.25
CA PRO A 88 -10.03 -7.76 -7.20
C PRO A 88 -10.68 -8.65 -8.28
N PRO A 89 -10.37 -8.44 -9.56
CA PRO A 89 -10.99 -9.18 -10.66
C PRO A 89 -10.60 -10.67 -10.74
N ASP A 90 -9.77 -11.15 -9.80
CA ASP A 90 -9.42 -12.56 -9.60
C ASP A 90 -10.08 -13.19 -8.35
N ALA A 91 -10.83 -12.40 -7.57
CA ALA A 91 -11.57 -12.84 -6.37
C ALA A 91 -13.08 -13.07 -6.64
N ALA A 92 -13.50 -12.97 -7.90
CA ALA A 92 -14.88 -13.20 -8.35
C ALA A 92 -15.04 -14.58 -8.99
#